data_AF-A0A7K4V5I0-F1
#
_entry.id   AF-A0A7K4V5I0-F1
#
_cell.length_a   1.000
_cell.length_b   1.000
_cell.length_c   1.000
_cell.angle_alpha   90.00
_cell.angle_beta   90.00
_cell.angle_gamma   90.00
#
_symmetry.space_group_name_H-M   'P 1'
#
loop_
_entity.id
_entity.type
_entity.pdbx_description
1 polymer ?
#
loop_
_entity_poly.entity_id
_entity_poly.type
_entity_poly.pdbx_seq_one_letter_code
_entity_poly.pdbx_strand_id
1 'polypeptide(L)'
;NIICSIVFGDRFDYEDKSFLTLIDWIEENNRLQTSIQAQLYNFFPIVMDYLPGPHQQLIKNFEKVDKFTTDIVMEHQKTLDPTCPRDFIDAFLNKMEQEKGNADSKFTIETLSRTTLDLFLAGTGTTSITLRFAILILHKYPEIVG
;
A
#
# COMPACT_ATOMS: atom_id res chain seq x y z
N ASN A 1 10.87 3.03 -2.08
CA ASN A 1 11.78 3.77 -1.19
C ASN A 1 11.45 5.24 -0.98
N ILE A 2 11.28 6.08 -2.03
CA ILE A 2 10.90 7.50 -1.81
C ILE A 2 9.54 7.60 -1.09
N ILE A 3 8.51 6.90 -1.59
CA ILE A 3 7.19 6.90 -0.96
C ILE A 3 7.21 6.27 0.44
N CYS A 4 8.03 5.23 0.66
CA CYS A 4 8.21 4.61 1.98
C CYS A 4 8.72 5.63 3.01
N SER A 5 9.71 6.44 2.64
CA SER A 5 10.28 7.46 3.52
C SER A 5 9.29 8.56 3.88
N ILE A 6 8.36 8.88 2.97
CA ILE A 6 7.31 9.89 3.20
C ILE A 6 6.19 9.31 4.06
N VAL A 7 5.83 8.05 3.82
CA VAL A 7 4.66 7.41 4.44
C VAL A 7 5.00 6.80 5.81
N PHE A 8 6.14 6.14 5.93
CA PHE A 8 6.55 5.34 7.10
C PHE A 8 7.75 5.94 7.85
N GLY A 9 8.27 7.09 7.41
CA GLY A 9 9.44 7.73 8.02
C GLY A 9 10.78 7.00 7.79
N ASP A 10 10.74 5.81 7.17
CA ASP A 10 11.91 4.95 6.99
C ASP A 10 12.12 4.54 5.53
N ARG A 11 13.38 4.30 5.19
CA ARG A 11 13.80 3.69 3.94
C ARG A 11 14.11 2.22 4.22
N PHE A 12 13.26 1.35 3.70
CA PHE A 12 13.53 -0.08 3.75
C PHE A 12 14.80 -0.39 2.93
N ASP A 13 15.67 -1.22 3.52
CA ASP A 13 16.77 -1.80 2.77
C ASP A 13 16.21 -2.62 1.60
N TYR A 14 16.92 -2.65 0.48
CA TYR A 14 16.58 -3.49 -0.66
C TYR A 14 16.58 -4.98 -0.29
N GLU A 15 17.33 -5.37 0.75
CA GLU A 15 17.38 -6.75 1.26
C GLU A 15 16.41 -7.01 2.45
N ASP A 16 15.60 -6.02 2.85
CA ASP A 16 14.64 -6.19 3.94
C ASP A 16 13.58 -7.24 3.56
N LYS A 17 13.60 -8.37 4.28
CA LYS A 17 12.70 -9.50 3.99
C LYS A 17 11.23 -9.17 4.18
N SER A 18 10.89 -8.31 5.14
CA SER A 18 9.51 -7.92 5.41
C SER A 18 8.99 -7.04 4.28
N PHE A 19 9.82 -6.11 3.80
CA PHE A 19 9.51 -5.25 2.67
C PHE A 19 9.39 -6.03 1.36
N LEU A 20 10.34 -6.95 1.08
CA LEU A 20 10.27 -7.81 -0.10
C LEU A 20 8.99 -8.68 -0.09
N THR A 21 8.64 -9.23 1.07
CA THR A 21 7.40 -10.00 1.24
C THR A 21 6.15 -9.16 0.98
N LEU A 22 6.13 -7.90 1.42
CA LEU A 22 5.06 -6.96 1.11
C LEU A 22 4.93 -6.73 -0.41
N ILE A 23 6.06 -6.49 -1.09
CA ILE A 23 6.09 -6.30 -2.55
C ILE A 23 5.58 -7.55 -3.27
N ASP A 24 5.97 -8.75 -2.83
CA ASP A 24 5.52 -10.01 -3.41
C ASP A 24 3.99 -10.18 -3.29
N TRP A 25 3.40 -9.86 -2.14
CA TRP A 25 1.94 -9.91 -1.96
C TRP A 25 1.21 -8.92 -2.87
N ILE A 26 1.79 -7.74 -3.08
CA ILE A 26 1.21 -6.71 -3.95
C ILE A 26 1.29 -7.12 -5.42
N GLU A 27 2.43 -7.66 -5.85
CA GLU A 27 2.60 -8.17 -7.21
C GLU A 27 1.66 -9.36 -7.47
N GLU A 28 1.53 -10.27 -6.50
CA GLU A 28 0.56 -11.37 -6.59
C GLU A 28 -0.87 -10.83 -6.71
N ASN A 29 -1.25 -9.84 -5.90
CA ASN A 29 -2.58 -9.22 -5.97
C ASN A 29 -2.84 -8.56 -7.33
N ASN A 30 -1.88 -7.80 -7.86
CA ASN A 30 -2.00 -7.20 -9.20
C ASN A 30 -2.23 -8.28 -10.26
N ARG A 31 -1.48 -9.40 -10.21
CA ARG A 31 -1.70 -10.52 -11.13
C ARG A 31 -3.08 -11.14 -10.96
N LEU A 32 -3.51 -11.40 -9.72
CA LEU A 32 -4.80 -12.03 -9.45
C LEU A 32 -5.98 -11.14 -9.84
N GLN A 33 -5.87 -9.81 -9.68
CA GLN A 33 -6.90 -8.85 -10.09
C GLN A 33 -7.21 -8.88 -11.58
N THR A 34 -6.22 -9.22 -12.42
CA THR A 34 -6.45 -9.37 -13.87
C THR A 34 -7.25 -10.61 -14.26
N SER A 35 -7.42 -11.58 -13.35
CA SER A 35 -8.13 -12.83 -13.63
C SER A 35 -9.63 -12.59 -13.85
N ILE A 36 -10.24 -13.40 -14.74
CA ILE A 36 -11.68 -13.35 -15.02
C ILE A 36 -12.49 -13.60 -13.74
N GLN A 37 -12.03 -14.50 -12.89
CA GLN A 37 -12.70 -14.82 -11.63
C GLN A 37 -12.69 -13.64 -10.65
N ALA A 38 -11.61 -12.86 -10.59
CA ALA A 38 -11.57 -11.64 -9.79
C ALA A 38 -12.50 -10.56 -10.37
N GLN A 39 -12.58 -10.44 -11.70
CA GLN A 39 -13.54 -9.54 -12.34
C GLN A 39 -14.99 -9.95 -12.04
N LEU A 40 -15.31 -11.24 -12.08
CA LEU A 40 -16.64 -11.76 -11.72
C LEU A 40 -16.99 -11.50 -10.25
N TYR A 41 -16.01 -11.55 -9.34
CA TYR A 41 -16.22 -11.18 -7.93
C TYR A 41 -16.74 -9.74 -7.78
N ASN A 42 -16.25 -8.80 -8.59
CA ASN A 42 -16.71 -7.41 -8.54
C ASN A 42 -18.19 -7.24 -8.95
N PHE A 43 -18.71 -8.11 -9.82
CA PHE A 43 -20.11 -8.05 -10.28
C PHE A 43 -21.05 -8.93 -9.46
N PHE A 44 -20.57 -10.09 -8.98
CA PHE A 44 -21.37 -11.11 -8.30
C PHE A 44 -20.71 -11.57 -7.00
N PRO A 45 -20.44 -10.68 -6.03
CA PRO A 45 -19.66 -11.01 -4.84
C PRO A 45 -20.31 -12.13 -4.02
N ILE A 46 -21.63 -12.05 -3.78
CA ILE A 46 -22.38 -13.03 -2.97
C ILE A 46 -22.28 -14.44 -3.56
N VAL A 47 -22.38 -14.59 -4.88
CA VAL A 47 -22.30 -15.91 -5.54
C VAL A 47 -20.87 -16.42 -5.48
N MET A 48 -19.91 -15.53 -5.73
CA MET A 48 -18.50 -15.88 -5.76
C MET A 48 -17.95 -16.23 -4.38
N ASP A 49 -18.49 -15.69 -3.28
CA ASP A 49 -18.11 -16.04 -1.91
C ASP A 49 -18.27 -17.54 -1.60
N TYR A 50 -19.20 -18.22 -2.28
CA TYR A 50 -19.42 -19.66 -2.14
C TYR A 50 -18.55 -20.51 -3.09
N LEU A 51 -17.84 -19.89 -4.04
CA LEU A 51 -17.05 -20.59 -5.05
C LEU A 51 -15.55 -20.50 -4.73
N PRO A 52 -14.77 -21.58 -4.90
CA PRO A 52 -13.32 -21.48 -4.78
C PRO A 52 -12.75 -20.66 -5.94
N GLY A 53 -11.74 -19.84 -5.66
CA GLY A 53 -11.06 -19.12 -6.74
C GLY A 53 -10.00 -18.10 -6.31
N PRO A 54 -9.36 -17.45 -7.30
CA PRO A 54 -8.30 -16.47 -7.08
C PRO A 54 -8.68 -15.30 -6.14
N HIS A 55 -9.95 -14.94 -6.09
CA HIS A 55 -10.47 -13.88 -5.22
C HIS A 55 -10.24 -14.19 -3.73
N GLN A 56 -10.25 -15.46 -3.32
CA GLN A 56 -9.97 -15.85 -1.92
C GLN A 56 -8.51 -15.60 -1.54
N GLN A 57 -7.57 -15.87 -2.46
CA GLN A 57 -6.15 -15.57 -2.24
C GLN A 57 -5.92 -14.05 -2.18
N LEU A 58 -6.61 -13.30 -3.03
CA LEU A 58 -6.58 -11.85 -3.06
C LEU A 58 -7.06 -11.26 -1.72
N ILE A 59 -8.17 -11.76 -1.15
CA ILE A 59 -8.64 -11.36 0.19
C ILE A 59 -7.57 -11.65 1.27
N LYS A 60 -7.02 -12.87 1.29
CA LYS A 60 -5.96 -13.23 2.26
C LYS A 60 -4.72 -12.36 2.16
N ASN A 61 -4.32 -11.99 0.96
CA ASN A 61 -3.18 -11.11 0.76
C ASN A 61 -3.50 -9.68 1.21
N PHE A 62 -4.72 -9.18 0.98
CA PHE A 62 -5.15 -7.90 1.54
C PHE A 62 -5.09 -7.90 3.08
N GLU A 63 -5.52 -8.97 3.74
CA GLU A 63 -5.41 -9.09 5.21
C GLU A 63 -3.95 -9.03 5.69
N LYS A 64 -3.02 -9.68 4.99
CA LYS A 64 -1.58 -9.63 5.34
C LYS A 64 -1.01 -8.23 5.19
N VAL A 65 -1.37 -7.54 4.11
CA VAL A 65 -0.92 -6.17 3.82
C VAL A 65 -1.49 -5.18 4.84
N ASP A 66 -2.77 -5.32 5.20
CA ASP A 66 -3.41 -4.50 6.22
C ASP A 66 -2.79 -4.72 7.60
N LYS A 67 -2.48 -5.98 7.94
CA LYS A 67 -1.75 -6.32 9.17
C LYS A 67 -0.37 -5.68 9.20
N PHE A 68 0.40 -5.79 8.11
CA PHE A 68 1.72 -5.16 8.00
C PHE A 68 1.64 -3.66 8.23
N THR A 69 0.65 -3.00 7.62
CA THR A 69 0.45 -1.55 7.77
C THR A 69 0.05 -1.18 9.20
N THR A 70 -0.83 -1.98 9.81
CA THR A 70 -1.27 -1.81 11.20
C THR A 70 -0.10 -1.95 12.18
N ASP A 71 0.77 -2.95 11.98
CA ASP A 71 1.95 -3.17 12.82
C ASP A 71 2.88 -1.93 12.80
N ILE A 72 3.08 -1.32 11.62
CA ILE A 72 3.87 -0.07 11.50
C ILE A 72 3.19 1.10 12.23
N VAL A 73 1.87 1.26 12.08
CA VAL A 73 1.10 2.30 12.78
C VAL A 73 1.23 2.15 14.30
N MET A 74 1.17 0.92 14.80
CA MET A 74 1.36 0.64 16.23
C MET A 74 2.76 1.02 16.72
N GLU A 75 3.81 0.78 15.93
CA GLU A 75 5.17 1.22 16.29
C GLU A 75 5.31 2.75 16.30
N HIS A 76 4.63 3.45 15.38
CA HIS A 76 4.59 4.92 15.37
C HIS A 76 3.91 5.45 16.63
N GLN A 77 2.78 4.87 17.03
CA GLN A 77 2.07 5.26 18.26
C GLN A 77 2.92 5.13 19.53
N LYS A 78 3.79 4.11 19.62
CA LYS A 78 4.68 3.92 20.78
C LYS A 78 5.74 5.01 20.91
N THR A 79 6.11 5.64 19.80
CA THR A 79 7.25 6.57 19.70
C THR A 79 6.82 7.97 19.25
N LEU A 80 5.51 8.24 19.22
CA LEU A 80 4.93 9.48 18.71
C LEU A 80 5.36 10.68 19.55
N ASP A 81 5.95 11.68 18.88
CA ASP A 81 6.16 13.03 19.40
C ASP A 81 5.21 14.00 18.69
N PRO A 82 4.16 14.51 19.37
CA PRO A 82 3.19 15.42 18.76
C PRO A 82 3.80 16.74 18.25
N THR A 83 4.99 17.12 18.73
CA THR A 83 5.66 18.37 18.34
C THR A 83 6.56 18.21 17.12
N CYS A 84 6.93 16.98 16.77
CA CYS A 84 7.87 16.67 15.71
C CYS A 84 7.40 15.44 14.90
N PRO A 85 6.35 15.58 14.06
CA PRO A 85 5.88 14.47 13.24
C PRO A 85 6.96 14.05 12.24
N ARG A 86 7.30 12.76 12.23
CA ARG A 86 8.37 12.20 11.39
C ARG A 86 7.93 12.00 9.93
N ASP A 87 6.64 11.70 9.73
CA ASP A 87 6.08 11.22 8.47
C ASP A 87 4.55 11.40 8.42
N PHE A 88 3.94 10.87 7.36
CA PHE A 88 2.50 10.87 7.17
C PHE A 88 1.74 10.21 8.33
N ILE A 89 2.23 9.08 8.87
CA ILE A 89 1.54 8.35 9.93
C ILE A 89 1.49 9.21 11.20
N ASP A 90 2.61 9.79 11.62
CA ASP A 90 2.64 10.69 12.77
C ASP A 90 1.75 11.92 12.58
N ALA A 91 1.79 12.53 11.40
CA ALA A 91 0.94 13.68 11.08
C ALA A 91 -0.56 13.32 11.15
N PHE A 92 -0.94 12.13 10.68
CA PHE A 92 -2.31 11.64 10.75
C PHE A 92 -2.72 11.31 12.19
N LEU A 93 -1.84 10.69 12.98
CA LEU A 93 -2.08 10.41 14.40
C LEU A 93 -2.31 11.71 15.19
N ASN A 94 -1.50 12.74 14.95
CA ASN A 94 -1.70 14.07 15.53
C ASN A 94 -3.06 14.67 15.14
N LYS A 95 -3.45 14.54 13.87
CA LYS A 95 -4.75 15.01 13.41
C LYS A 95 -5.92 14.24 14.04
N MET A 96 -5.75 12.93 14.23
CA MET A 96 -6.72 12.08 14.93
C MET A 96 -6.90 12.51 16.38
N GLU A 97 -5.82 12.87 17.07
CA GLU A 97 -5.86 13.40 18.44
C GLU A 97 -6.63 14.73 18.51
N GLN A 98 -6.39 15.64 17.56
CA GLN A 98 -7.08 16.94 17.47
C GLN A 98 -8.58 16.81 17.20
N GLU A 99 -9.01 15.74 16.55
CA GLU A 99 -10.42 15.47 16.23
C GLU A 99 -11.13 14.63 17.32
N LYS A 100 -10.47 14.33 18.45
CA LYS A 100 -11.12 13.62 19.55
C LYS A 100 -12.35 14.38 20.05
N GLY A 101 -13.47 13.67 20.16
CA GLY A 101 -14.76 14.24 20.55
C GLY A 101 -15.62 14.72 19.38
N ASN A 102 -15.10 14.74 18.16
CA ASN A 102 -15.90 14.94 16.96
C ASN A 102 -16.50 13.61 16.49
N ALA A 103 -17.82 13.44 16.67
CA ALA A 103 -18.53 12.23 16.25
C ALA A 103 -18.50 12.00 14.72
N ASP A 104 -18.30 13.05 13.94
CA ASP A 104 -18.25 12.99 12.47
C ASP A 104 -16.83 12.81 11.91
N SER A 105 -15.82 12.70 12.78
CA SER A 105 -14.42 12.55 12.38
C SER A 105 -14.22 11.33 11.48
N LYS A 106 -13.44 11.52 10.42
CA LYS A 106 -12.98 10.44 9.51
C LYS A 106 -11.54 10.01 9.81
N PHE A 107 -10.93 10.59 10.83
CA PHE A 107 -9.58 10.21 11.28
C PHE A 107 -9.72 9.03 12.24
N THR A 108 -9.64 7.82 11.71
CA THR A 108 -9.63 6.58 12.47
C THR A 108 -8.38 5.76 12.13
N ILE A 109 -8.05 4.78 12.97
CA ILE A 109 -6.95 3.83 12.70
C ILE A 109 -7.20 3.05 11.40
N GLU A 110 -8.45 2.69 11.11
CA GLU A 110 -8.80 2.02 9.88
C GLU A 110 -8.53 2.91 8.66
N THR A 111 -8.96 4.17 8.70
CA THR A 111 -8.68 5.13 7.61
C THR A 111 -7.18 5.39 7.47
N LEU A 112 -6.45 5.50 8.58
CA LEU A 112 -4.99 5.61 8.56
C LEU A 112 -4.34 4.43 7.84
N SER A 113 -4.68 3.19 8.22
CA SER A 113 -4.14 1.98 7.57
C SER A 113 -4.44 1.97 6.07
N ARG A 114 -5.70 2.23 5.70
CA ARG A 114 -6.14 2.26 4.29
C ARG A 114 -5.45 3.34 3.47
N THR A 115 -5.37 4.57 3.97
CA THR A 115 -4.72 5.68 3.25
C THR A 115 -3.21 5.48 3.14
N THR A 116 -2.57 4.95 4.19
CA THR A 116 -1.14 4.59 4.18
C THR A 116 -0.85 3.56 3.09
N LEU A 117 -1.69 2.52 2.99
CA LEU A 117 -1.57 1.51 1.95
C LEU A 117 -1.81 2.09 0.55
N ASP A 118 -2.85 2.92 0.38
CA ASP A 118 -3.18 3.56 -0.89
C ASP A 118 -2.02 4.41 -1.42
N LEU A 119 -1.46 5.28 -0.58
CA LEU A 119 -0.28 6.08 -0.92
C LEU A 119 0.91 5.21 -1.32
N PHE A 120 1.17 4.13 -0.58
CA PHE A 120 2.26 3.21 -0.87
C PHE A 120 2.09 2.51 -2.23
N LEU A 121 0.89 2.00 -2.52
CA LEU A 121 0.56 1.32 -3.78
C LEU A 121 0.66 2.28 -4.96
N ALA A 122 0.02 3.45 -4.85
CA ALA A 122 -0.01 4.45 -5.90
C ALA A 122 1.40 4.91 -6.28
N GLY A 123 2.26 5.18 -5.29
CA GLY A 123 3.62 5.65 -5.51
C GLY A 123 4.60 4.60 -6.05
N THR A 124 4.42 3.33 -5.65
CA THR A 124 5.38 2.26 -6.00
C THR A 124 5.10 1.64 -7.36
N GLY A 125 3.84 1.25 -7.62
CA GLY A 125 3.49 0.49 -8.83
C GLY A 125 3.67 1.30 -10.11
N THR A 126 3.06 2.49 -10.15
CA THR A 126 3.04 3.33 -11.35
C THR A 126 4.43 3.78 -11.77
N THR A 127 5.22 4.34 -10.84
CA THR A 127 6.58 4.82 -11.09
C THR A 127 7.51 3.70 -11.57
N SER A 128 7.43 2.51 -10.97
CA SER A 128 8.24 1.35 -11.36
C SER A 128 7.93 0.91 -12.78
N ILE A 129 6.64 0.81 -13.13
CA ILE A 129 6.20 0.46 -14.49
C ILE A 129 6.67 1.51 -15.49
N THR A 130 6.47 2.80 -15.21
CA THR A 130 6.88 3.89 -16.11
C THR A 130 8.39 3.86 -16.35
N LEU A 131 9.21 3.67 -15.32
CA LEU A 131 10.67 3.58 -15.47
C LEU A 131 11.09 2.36 -16.30
N ARG A 132 10.46 1.20 -16.09
CA ARG A 132 10.71 -0.01 -16.91
C ARG A 132 10.42 0.26 -18.39
N PHE A 133 9.28 0.88 -18.69
CA PHE A 133 8.93 1.26 -20.06
C PHE A 133 9.88 2.32 -20.63
N ALA A 134 10.24 3.34 -19.85
CA ALA A 134 11.18 4.36 -20.27
C ALA A 134 12.53 3.74 -20.68
N ILE A 135 13.11 2.87 -19.84
CA ILE A 135 14.38 2.17 -20.16
C ILE A 135 14.23 1.31 -21.42
N LEU A 136 13.12 0.58 -21.56
CA LEU A 136 12.86 -0.25 -22.75
C LEU A 136 12.77 0.60 -24.03
N ILE A 137 12.13 1.77 -23.96
CA ILE A 137 12.01 2.71 -25.08
C ILE A 137 13.39 3.28 -25.44
N LEU A 138 14.17 3.72 -24.45
CA LEU A 138 15.52 4.25 -24.67
C LEU A 138 16.46 3.19 -25.27
N HIS A 139 16.32 1.92 -24.89
CA HIS A 139 17.07 0.82 -25.50
C HIS A 139 16.65 0.56 -26.96
N LYS A 140 15.36 0.69 -27.27
CA LYS A 140 14.82 0.47 -28.62
C LYS A 140 15.17 1.60 -29.59
N TYR A 141 15.29 2.83 -29.10
CA TYR A 141 15.56 4.03 -29.89
C TYR A 141 16.82 4.75 -29.35
N PRO A 142 18.02 4.17 -29.56
CA PRO A 142 19.27 4.73 -29.06
C PRO A 142 19.56 6.14 -29.59
N GLU A 143 18.98 6.53 -30.74
CA GLU A 143 19.07 7.86 -31.32
C GLU A 143 18.43 8.97 -30.47
N ILE A 144 17.54 8.63 -29.51
CA ILE A 144 16.90 9.60 -28.60
C ILE A 144 17.80 9.88 -27.38
N VAL A 145 18.73 8.98 -27.06
CA VAL A 145 19.67 9.10 -25.94
C VAL A 145 20.90 9.94 -26.32
N GLY A 146 21.06 10.25 -27.62
CA GLY A 146 22.19 10.99 -28.20
C GLY A 146 22.08 12.49 -28.10
#